data_AF-A0A8T0EDW8-F1
#
_entry.id   AF-A0A8T0EDW8-F1
#
_cell.length_a   1.000
_cell.length_b   1.000
_cell.length_c   1.000
_cell.angle_alpha   90.00
_cell.angle_beta   90.00
_cell.angle_gamma   90.00
#
_symmetry.space_group_name_H-M   'P 1'
#
loop_
_entity.id
_entity.type
_entity.pdbx_description
1 polymer ?
#
loop_
_entity_poly.entity_id
_entity_poly.type
_entity_poly.pdbx_seq_one_letter_code
_entity_poly.pdbx_strand_id
1 'polypeptide(L)'
;MRLKTHKLSLLKWEILPLLKKSADRNINGMKISRAAVVNIASGGGSIAGLTEQSNLFSRRFLDAMGYRISKAALNMAMRLIAMTIKGQGILVVNIWAGRMEHSLASNKGGRFLSDGISEMLKTLQQLNDSHHGAFVDQHGKPVPF
;
A
#
# COMPACT_ATOMS: atom_id res chain seq x y z
N MET A 1 -11.42 -27.40 -5.37
CA MET A 1 -10.56 -26.95 -4.24
C MET A 1 -10.59 -25.42 -4.16
N ARG A 2 -11.51 -24.85 -3.37
CA ARG A 2 -11.64 -23.39 -3.15
C ARG A 2 -10.85 -23.05 -1.88
N LEU A 3 -9.64 -22.51 -2.03
CA LEU A 3 -8.80 -22.15 -0.88
C LEU A 3 -9.28 -20.85 -0.23
N LYS A 4 -9.27 -20.86 1.11
CA LYS A 4 -9.80 -19.85 2.04
C LYS A 4 -8.94 -18.58 2.10
N THR A 5 -8.88 -17.81 1.02
CA THR A 5 -8.40 -16.40 1.02
C THR A 5 -9.56 -15.39 1.04
N HIS A 6 -10.71 -15.80 1.59
CA HIS A 6 -11.96 -15.05 1.44
C HIS A 6 -11.94 -13.66 2.10
N LYS A 7 -11.28 -13.42 3.24
CA LYS A 7 -11.40 -12.11 3.92
C LYS A 7 -10.74 -10.94 3.19
N LEU A 8 -9.59 -11.13 2.52
CA LEU A 8 -8.94 -10.06 1.76
C LEU A 8 -9.63 -9.83 0.40
N SER A 9 -10.30 -10.86 -0.14
CA SER A 9 -11.10 -10.76 -1.37
C SER A 9 -12.49 -10.17 -1.12
N LEU A 10 -13.17 -10.52 -0.03
CA LEU A 10 -14.57 -10.12 0.23
C LEU A 10 -14.72 -8.60 0.33
N LEU A 11 -13.89 -7.91 1.12
CA LEU A 11 -13.98 -6.45 1.25
C LEU A 11 -13.73 -5.72 -0.07
N LYS A 12 -12.94 -6.28 -0.99
CA LYS A 12 -12.59 -5.65 -2.28
C LYS A 12 -13.62 -5.90 -3.36
N TRP A 13 -14.21 -7.10 -3.40
CA TRP A 13 -15.22 -7.44 -4.40
C TRP A 13 -16.60 -6.85 -4.06
N GLU A 14 -16.93 -6.71 -2.78
CA GLU A 14 -18.22 -6.12 -2.37
C GLU A 14 -18.28 -4.60 -2.58
N ILE A 15 -17.15 -3.90 -2.41
CA ILE A 15 -17.08 -2.44 -2.67
C ILE A 15 -16.87 -2.10 -4.15
N LEU A 16 -16.49 -3.08 -4.97
CA LEU A 16 -16.17 -2.85 -6.39
C LEU A 16 -17.33 -2.18 -7.17
N PRO A 17 -18.61 -2.58 -7.01
CA PRO A 17 -19.73 -1.89 -7.66
C PRO A 17 -19.82 -0.40 -7.28
N LEU A 18 -19.56 -0.06 -6.01
CA LEU A 18 -19.57 1.33 -5.54
C LEU A 18 -18.40 2.13 -6.12
N LEU A 19 -17.21 1.52 -6.18
CA LEU A 19 -16.04 2.14 -6.79
C LEU A 19 -16.23 2.39 -8.29
N LYS A 20 -16.82 1.44 -9.02
CA LYS A 20 -17.20 1.61 -10.44
C LYS A 20 -18.18 2.76 -10.62
N LYS A 21 -19.25 2.78 -9.82
CA LYS A 21 -20.24 3.87 -9.84
C LYS A 21 -19.61 5.25 -9.59
N SER A 22 -18.58 5.34 -8.75
CA SER A 22 -17.83 6.58 -8.54
C SER A 22 -16.91 6.91 -9.72
N ALA A 23 -16.24 5.88 -10.27
CA ALA A 23 -15.37 6.03 -11.44
C ALA A 23 -16.14 6.51 -12.68
N ASP A 24 -17.39 6.08 -12.88
CA ASP A 24 -18.20 6.45 -14.04
C ASP A 24 -18.67 7.91 -14.05
N ARG A 25 -18.56 8.63 -12.91
CA ARG A 25 -18.98 10.03 -12.80
C ARG A 25 -18.04 11.03 -13.49
N ASN A 26 -16.81 10.63 -13.80
CA ASN A 26 -15.80 11.52 -14.36
C ASN A 26 -14.77 10.72 -15.18
N ILE A 27 -14.35 11.20 -16.34
CA ILE A 27 -13.39 10.52 -17.23
C ILE A 27 -11.93 10.99 -17.08
N ASN A 28 -11.64 11.90 -16.15
CA ASN A 28 -10.33 12.56 -15.98
C ASN A 28 -9.25 11.69 -15.31
N GLY A 29 -8.94 10.54 -15.90
CA GLY A 29 -7.88 9.63 -15.44
C GLY A 29 -8.15 9.02 -14.07
N MET A 30 -7.21 8.23 -13.57
CA MET A 30 -7.28 7.65 -12.23
C MET A 30 -6.78 8.66 -11.20
N LYS A 31 -7.60 8.96 -10.18
CA LYS A 31 -7.27 9.84 -9.05
C LYS A 31 -7.99 9.39 -7.79
N ILE A 32 -7.46 9.73 -6.63
CA ILE A 32 -8.10 9.39 -5.34
C ILE A 32 -9.46 10.04 -5.18
N SER A 33 -9.62 11.29 -5.62
CA SER A 33 -10.90 12.02 -5.56
C SER A 33 -11.97 11.45 -6.49
N ARG A 34 -11.62 10.55 -7.42
CA ARG A 34 -12.55 9.86 -8.33
C ARG A 34 -12.96 8.51 -7.76
N ALA A 35 -12.03 7.56 -7.72
CA ALA A 35 -12.23 6.21 -7.20
C ALA A 35 -10.87 5.56 -6.95
N ALA A 36 -10.61 5.15 -5.71
CA ALA A 36 -9.34 4.53 -5.37
C ALA A 36 -9.44 3.48 -4.26
N VAL A 37 -8.53 2.50 -4.33
CA VAL A 37 -8.21 1.56 -3.26
C VAL A 37 -6.77 1.84 -2.83
N VAL A 38 -6.62 2.41 -1.64
CA VAL A 38 -5.32 2.71 -1.03
C VAL A 38 -5.08 1.71 0.09
N ASN A 39 -4.03 0.90 -0.02
CA ASN A 39 -3.66 -0.08 1.00
C ASN A 39 -2.46 0.41 1.79
N ILE A 40 -2.56 0.33 3.12
CA ILE A 40 -1.44 0.66 4.01
C ILE A 40 -0.48 -0.54 4.09
N ALA A 41 0.57 -0.46 3.28
CA ALA A 41 1.64 -1.44 3.17
C ALA A 41 2.78 -1.12 4.15
N SER A 42 3.93 -1.78 3.98
CA SER A 42 5.13 -1.59 4.80
C SER A 42 6.37 -1.89 3.98
N GLY A 43 7.45 -1.14 4.20
CA GLY A 43 8.76 -1.47 3.62
C GLY A 43 9.25 -2.87 4.01
N GLY A 44 8.77 -3.42 5.13
CA GLY A 44 9.07 -4.81 5.52
C GLY A 44 8.50 -5.87 4.57
N GLY A 45 7.56 -5.50 3.71
CA GLY A 45 7.01 -6.35 2.65
C GLY A 45 7.71 -6.22 1.31
N SER A 46 8.78 -5.41 1.20
CA SER A 46 9.65 -5.36 0.03
C SER A 46 10.59 -6.55 0.03
N ILE A 47 10.37 -7.50 -0.88
CA ILE A 47 11.24 -8.68 -1.01
C ILE A 47 12.54 -8.30 -1.70
N ALA A 48 12.48 -7.48 -2.75
CA ALA A 48 13.67 -7.01 -3.47
C ALA A 48 14.57 -6.11 -2.61
N GLY A 49 14.04 -5.52 -1.53
CA GLY A 49 14.82 -4.81 -0.53
C GLY A 49 15.62 -5.70 0.43
N LEU A 50 15.44 -7.03 0.37
CA LEU A 50 16.23 -7.97 1.18
C LEU A 50 17.56 -8.25 0.51
N THR A 51 18.63 -7.98 1.24
CA THR A 51 20.02 -8.20 0.82
C THR A 51 20.77 -9.06 1.85
N GLU A 52 21.98 -9.48 1.53
CA GLU A 52 22.85 -10.21 2.48
C GLU A 52 23.10 -9.41 3.77
N GLN A 53 23.06 -8.08 3.71
CA GLN A 53 23.22 -7.20 4.87
C GLN A 53 21.97 -7.10 5.75
N SER A 54 20.85 -7.71 5.36
CA SER A 54 19.57 -7.61 6.09
C SER A 54 19.51 -8.38 7.41
N ASN A 55 20.60 -9.05 7.80
CA ASN A 55 20.75 -9.81 9.05
C ASN A 55 19.54 -10.74 9.31
N LEU A 56 19.29 -11.62 8.34
CA LEU A 56 18.12 -12.49 8.28
C LEU A 56 17.99 -13.44 9.48
N PHE A 57 19.10 -13.72 10.16
CA PHE A 57 19.16 -14.58 11.35
C PHE A 57 19.02 -13.82 12.67
N SER A 58 18.91 -12.49 12.63
CA SER A 58 18.67 -11.72 13.86
C SER A 58 17.30 -12.08 14.45
N ARG A 59 17.23 -12.13 15.79
CA ARG A 59 15.98 -12.38 16.52
C ARG A 59 14.86 -11.43 16.08
N ARG A 60 15.18 -10.14 15.91
CA ARG A 60 14.24 -9.13 15.42
C ARG A 60 13.70 -9.43 14.02
N PHE A 61 14.52 -9.99 13.12
CA PHE A 61 14.08 -10.36 11.78
C PHE A 61 13.10 -11.54 11.84
N LEU A 62 13.46 -12.58 12.61
CA LEU A 62 12.63 -13.78 12.79
C LEU A 62 11.29 -13.46 13.46
N ASP A 63 11.30 -12.64 14.52
CA ASP A 63 10.09 -12.20 15.22
C ASP A 63 9.14 -11.41 14.29
N ALA A 64 9.70 -10.68 13.32
CA ALA A 64 8.92 -9.91 12.34
C ALA A 64 8.55 -10.70 11.08
N MET A 65 8.94 -11.98 10.95
CA MET A 65 8.81 -12.73 9.69
C MET A 65 7.35 -12.87 9.24
N GLY A 66 6.44 -13.24 10.13
CA GLY A 66 5.01 -13.34 9.81
C GLY A 66 4.41 -12.00 9.34
N TYR A 67 4.82 -10.90 9.96
CA TYR A 67 4.44 -9.55 9.54
C TYR A 67 4.97 -9.23 8.13
N ARG A 68 6.26 -9.50 7.86
CA ARG A 68 6.89 -9.26 6.55
C ARG A 68 6.19 -10.05 5.44
N ILE A 69 5.94 -11.34 5.68
CA ILE A 69 5.20 -12.22 4.75
C ILE A 69 3.80 -11.65 4.48
N SER A 70 3.08 -11.23 5.52
CA SER A 70 1.73 -10.66 5.35
C SER A 70 1.73 -9.40 4.48
N LYS A 71 2.78 -8.57 4.59
CA LYS A 71 2.91 -7.32 3.81
C LYS A 71 3.36 -7.59 2.37
N ALA A 72 4.24 -8.56 2.14
CA ALA A 72 4.57 -9.02 0.80
C ALA A 72 3.34 -9.65 0.09
N ALA A 73 2.55 -10.45 0.81
CA ALA A 73 1.31 -11.03 0.29
C ALA A 73 0.27 -9.95 -0.06
N LEU A 74 0.12 -8.92 0.79
CA LEU A 74 -0.72 -7.75 0.49
C LEU A 74 -0.24 -7.04 -0.78
N ASN A 75 1.07 -6.83 -0.90
CA ASN A 75 1.67 -6.17 -2.06
C ASN A 75 1.34 -6.92 -3.36
N MET A 76 1.55 -8.24 -3.38
CA MET A 76 1.22 -9.10 -4.52
C MET A 76 -0.28 -9.09 -4.83
N ALA A 77 -1.14 -9.25 -3.83
CA ALA A 77 -2.58 -9.27 -4.02
C ALA A 77 -3.07 -7.99 -4.71
N MET A 78 -2.52 -6.83 -4.34
CA MET A 78 -2.94 -5.55 -4.91
C MET A 78 -2.42 -5.30 -6.30
N ARG A 79 -1.23 -5.83 -6.62
CA ARG A 79 -0.74 -5.86 -8.00
C ARG A 79 -1.69 -6.67 -8.89
N LEU A 80 -2.12 -7.84 -8.44
CA LEU A 80 -3.09 -8.68 -9.17
C LEU A 80 -4.44 -7.99 -9.37
N ILE A 81 -4.96 -7.32 -8.34
CA ILE A 81 -6.24 -6.61 -8.45
C ILE A 81 -6.13 -5.43 -9.42
N ALA A 82 -5.08 -4.62 -9.30
CA ALA A 82 -4.83 -3.51 -10.22
C ALA A 82 -4.86 -3.99 -11.68
N MET A 83 -4.15 -5.09 -11.99
CA MET A 83 -4.16 -5.68 -13.33
C MET A 83 -5.55 -6.19 -13.74
N THR A 84 -6.28 -6.84 -12.84
CA THR A 84 -7.62 -7.40 -13.11
C THR A 84 -8.65 -6.32 -13.42
N ILE A 85 -8.58 -5.15 -12.76
CA ILE A 85 -9.55 -4.05 -12.95
C ILE A 85 -9.02 -2.91 -13.80
N LYS A 86 -7.91 -3.12 -14.50
CA LYS A 86 -7.32 -2.13 -15.40
C LYS A 86 -8.37 -1.65 -16.41
N GLY A 87 -8.41 -0.34 -16.65
CA GLY A 87 -9.39 0.29 -17.54
C GLY A 87 -10.72 0.65 -16.88
N GLN A 88 -11.01 0.17 -15.66
CA GLN A 88 -12.25 0.53 -14.95
C GLN A 88 -12.18 1.90 -14.23
N GLY A 89 -11.14 2.70 -14.48
CA GLY A 89 -10.99 4.03 -13.90
C GLY A 89 -10.74 4.08 -12.38
N ILE A 90 -10.45 2.94 -11.75
CA ILE A 90 -10.19 2.82 -10.31
C ILE A 90 -8.68 2.78 -10.06
N LEU A 91 -8.16 3.71 -9.26
CA LEU A 91 -6.77 3.71 -8.84
C LEU A 91 -6.53 2.65 -7.76
N VAL A 92 -5.49 1.82 -7.88
CA VAL A 92 -5.10 0.85 -6.84
C VAL A 92 -3.64 1.09 -6.49
N VAL A 93 -3.33 1.41 -5.24
CA VAL A 93 -1.96 1.70 -4.81
C VAL A 93 -1.68 1.10 -3.44
N ASN A 94 -0.46 0.62 -3.24
CA ASN A 94 0.07 0.29 -1.93
C ASN A 94 0.97 1.45 -1.47
N ILE A 95 0.71 1.99 -0.28
CA ILE A 95 1.52 3.06 0.30
C ILE A 95 2.16 2.59 1.60
N TRP A 96 3.48 2.78 1.71
CA TRP A 96 4.20 2.63 2.97
C TRP A 96 4.46 4.01 3.56
N ALA A 97 3.93 4.24 4.76
CA ALA A 97 3.97 5.54 5.44
C ALA A 97 5.32 5.85 6.13
N GLY A 98 6.38 5.10 5.82
CA GLY A 98 7.69 5.24 6.47
C GLY A 98 7.75 4.67 7.86
N ARG A 99 8.82 5.05 8.57
CA ARG A 99 9.00 4.77 10.00
C ARG A 99 8.56 6.01 10.77
N MET A 100 7.39 5.92 11.41
CA MET A 100 6.88 6.97 12.29
C MET A 100 7.33 6.69 13.72
N GLU A 101 7.57 7.75 14.50
CA GLU A 101 7.70 7.63 15.95
C GLU A 101 6.31 7.76 16.58
N HIS A 102 5.90 6.73 17.31
CA HIS A 102 4.59 6.68 17.96
C HIS A 102 4.60 7.26 19.39
N SER A 103 5.73 7.81 19.84
CA SER A 103 5.90 8.34 21.20
C SER A 103 6.49 9.75 21.16
N LEU A 104 5.82 10.70 21.83
CA LEU A 104 6.38 12.03 22.10
C LEU A 104 7.66 11.99 22.96
N ALA A 105 7.97 10.85 23.60
CA ALA A 105 9.10 10.70 24.50
C ALA A 105 10.34 10.05 23.86
N SER A 106 10.25 9.53 22.62
CA SER A 106 11.40 8.94 21.94
C SER A 106 12.10 9.97 21.08
N ASN A 107 13.16 10.58 21.60
CA ASN A 107 13.97 11.59 20.92
C ASN A 107 14.95 10.95 19.89
N LYS A 108 14.50 9.99 19.07
CA LYS A 108 15.34 9.20 18.16
C LYS A 108 15.00 9.42 16.68
N GLY A 109 14.79 10.69 16.30
CA GLY A 109 14.82 11.12 14.89
C GLY A 109 13.70 10.55 14.03
N GLY A 110 12.59 10.10 14.60
CA GLY A 110 11.37 9.78 13.87
C GLY A 110 10.49 11.01 13.68
N ARG A 111 9.55 10.88 12.74
CA ARG A 111 8.59 11.94 12.41
C ARG A 111 7.38 11.88 13.33
N PHE A 112 6.88 13.05 13.76
CA PHE A 112 5.60 13.16 14.48
C PHE A 112 4.45 12.58 13.64
N LEU A 113 3.53 11.89 14.30
CA LEU A 113 2.40 11.22 13.67
C LEU A 113 1.53 12.19 12.85
N SER A 114 1.29 13.40 13.35
CA SER A 114 0.54 14.46 12.67
C SER A 114 1.17 14.86 11.33
N ASP A 115 2.49 15.01 11.33
CA ASP A 115 3.27 15.41 10.14
C ASP A 115 3.30 14.26 9.13
N GLY A 116 3.44 13.03 9.62
CA GLY A 116 3.37 11.82 8.82
C GLY A 116 2.04 11.68 8.08
N ILE A 117 0.92 11.89 8.79
CA ILE A 117 -0.42 11.86 8.18
C ILE A 117 -0.59 13.00 7.18
N SER A 118 -0.15 14.21 7.53
CA SER A 118 -0.30 15.40 6.68
C SER A 118 0.46 15.26 5.36
N GLU A 119 1.69 14.74 5.40
CA GLU A 119 2.44 14.42 4.18
C GLU A 119 1.82 13.29 3.38
N MET A 120 1.34 12.23 4.04
CA MET A 120 0.68 11.13 3.34
C MET A 120 -0.56 11.64 2.58
N LEU A 121 -1.37 12.50 3.20
CA LEU A 121 -2.53 13.12 2.52
C LEU A 121 -2.12 13.96 1.30
N LYS A 122 -1.02 14.71 1.39
CA LYS A 122 -0.47 15.47 0.24
C LYS A 122 -0.05 14.53 -0.89
N THR A 123 0.67 13.47 -0.56
CA THR A 123 1.09 12.44 -1.53
C THR A 123 -0.09 11.77 -2.20
N LEU A 124 -1.11 11.38 -1.42
CA LEU A 124 -2.33 10.78 -1.91
C LEU A 124 -3.00 11.65 -2.99
N GLN A 125 -3.03 12.98 -2.82
CA GLN A 125 -3.60 13.89 -3.83
C GLN A 125 -2.83 13.92 -5.17
N GLN A 126 -1.56 13.54 -5.18
CA GLN A 126 -0.70 13.53 -6.37
C GLN A 126 -0.75 12.20 -7.14
N LEU A 127 -1.23 11.12 -6.50
CA LEU A 127 -1.31 9.81 -7.13
C LEU A 127 -2.28 9.79 -8.30
N ASN A 128 -1.84 9.17 -9.39
CA ASN A 128 -2.53 9.14 -10.67
C ASN A 128 -2.30 7.82 -11.43
N ASP A 129 -2.71 7.75 -12.69
CA ASP A 129 -2.58 6.58 -13.57
C ASP A 129 -1.17 5.95 -13.58
N SER A 130 -0.09 6.75 -13.48
CA SER A 130 1.29 6.22 -13.45
C SER A 130 1.60 5.40 -12.21
N HIS A 131 0.82 5.57 -11.14
CA HIS A 131 0.97 4.87 -9.87
C HIS A 131 0.09 3.63 -9.78
N HIS A 132 -0.76 3.36 -10.78
CA HIS A 132 -1.70 2.25 -10.72
C HIS A 132 -0.99 0.89 -10.63
N GLY A 133 -1.29 0.16 -9.55
CA GLY A 133 -0.66 -1.10 -9.19
C GLY A 133 0.77 -0.96 -8.68
N ALA A 134 1.22 0.25 -8.33
CA ALA A 134 2.53 0.49 -7.76
C ALA A 134 2.55 0.30 -6.23
N PHE A 135 3.75 0.04 -5.72
CA PHE A 135 4.08 0.19 -4.31
C PHE A 135 4.93 1.46 -4.16
N VAL A 136 4.48 2.39 -3.31
CA VAL A 136 5.12 3.70 -3.13
C VAL A 136 5.37 4.02 -1.66
N ASP A 137 6.32 4.90 -1.41
CA ASP A 137 6.56 5.47 -0.09
C ASP A 137 5.61 6.66 0.20
N GLN A 138 5.77 7.25 1.38
CA GLN A 138 4.99 8.42 1.82
C GLN A 138 5.17 9.68 0.95
N HIS A 139 6.13 9.68 0.03
CA HIS A 139 6.43 10.77 -0.90
C HIS A 139 6.00 10.41 -2.34
N GLY A 140 5.34 9.27 -2.52
CA GLY A 140 4.88 8.80 -3.84
C GLY A 140 6.00 8.16 -4.66
N LYS A 141 7.20 7.98 -4.09
CA LYS A 141 8.32 7.36 -4.81
C LYS A 141 8.13 5.86 -4.89
N PRO A 142 8.42 5.23 -6.04
CA PRO A 142 8.37 3.78 -6.18
C PRO A 142 9.26 3.07 -5.15
N VAL A 143 8.69 2.06 -4.49
CA VAL A 143 9.40 1.13 -3.64
C VAL A 143 9.42 -0.23 -4.35
N PRO A 144 10.57 -0.90 -4.43
CA PRO A 144 10.63 -2.26 -4.96
C PRO A 144 9.68 -3.19 -4.23
N PHE A 145 9.03 -4.10 -4.96
CA PHE A 145 8.17 -5.12 -4.40
C PHE A 145 8.93 -6.13 -3.55
#